data_AF-A0A2N7W3S6-F1
#
_entry.id   AF-A0A2N7W3S6-F1
#
_cell.length_a   1.000
_cell.length_b   1.000
_cell.length_c   1.000
_cell.angle_alpha   90.00
_cell.angle_beta   90.00
_cell.angle_gamma   90.00
#
_symmetry.space_group_name_H-M   'P 1'
#
loop_
_entity.id
_entity.type
_entity.pdbx_description
1 polymer ?
#
loop_
_entity_poly.entity_id
_entity_poly.type
_entity_poly.pdbx_seq_one_letter_code
_entity_poly.pdbx_strand_id
1 'polypeptide(L)'
;MSDVSNLLHPGVYIKELPGLPSMTGASTSIPVFIGATERLADGDRNVARPVRGWADYQARYGSFVFGAQVGAAVFEFFALGGAFCYVIGVADDPPPTVANFDLSDPFAKLHIAAASMGDWPNDLVQVVTLDAGPAPAAGKAANTFTLNVVVDETDLAASSSVWAKLLKVYITTNAIKPTPIGPASQDNFYILESYGAFNAASLNPPAGASTCPLQDQVNAKSMFIRVQTVDTSEVNSGGDRSSTLVKFANGDTVTYNAAFYGPALKAVSAVPDATLIAIPDAAIIDMSDLDPATAATAAKPLKDVISSVFTAFKHLPNMFYVIDSPYVDIPSDTQNIVDFVTGGTDNLPVINDHAAIYYPYIVVLNPISGYSVPVPPSGAVLGLYANTDMNAGVWVSPAGVVNGRVTTATALTGWLSESDQDTCNPHGINVIRPISGYGITIYGARTLNPGTQTKYVSVRRFLTYVEQTIKAGLQWVVFQNITEILYTTVVRETTAFLTSLWNMGALYGATVDQAFFVTCDDTNNPPDQRAKGILNIAVGLAVLSPAEFVVVTISQITGSPSSGS
;
A
#
# COMPACT_ATOMS: atom_id res chain seq x y z
N MET A 1 -2.56 39.05 36.06
CA MET A 1 -1.48 39.87 36.65
C MET A 1 -1.73 39.96 38.15
N SER A 2 -1.00 39.21 38.98
CA SER A 2 -0.90 39.51 40.40
C SER A 2 0.31 40.42 40.60
N ASP A 3 0.02 41.57 41.18
CA ASP A 3 0.83 42.76 41.30
C ASP A 3 2.06 42.53 42.20
N VAL A 4 3.22 43.03 41.79
CA VAL A 4 4.50 42.97 42.55
C VAL A 4 4.53 44.07 43.63
N SER A 5 3.44 44.83 43.77
CA SER A 5 3.31 45.99 44.65
C SER A 5 3.15 45.69 46.15
N ASN A 6 3.04 44.43 46.58
CA ASN A 6 2.80 44.04 47.98
C ASN A 6 3.78 42.96 48.50
N LEU A 7 5.08 43.25 48.50
CA LEU A 7 6.08 42.43 49.20
C LEU A 7 6.34 43.04 50.59
N LEU A 8 5.75 42.44 51.63
CA LEU A 8 5.69 42.99 53.00
C LEU A 8 6.80 42.48 53.94
N HIS A 9 7.67 41.57 53.49
CA HIS A 9 8.74 41.01 54.32
C HIS A 9 9.98 40.62 53.50
N PRO A 10 11.19 40.69 54.09
CA PRO A 10 12.40 40.16 53.46
C PRO A 10 12.32 38.64 53.31
N GLY A 11 12.52 38.12 52.09
CA GLY A 11 12.47 36.68 51.81
C GLY A 11 12.77 36.36 50.33
N VAL A 12 12.96 35.07 50.03
CA VAL A 12 13.05 34.58 48.65
C VAL A 12 11.65 34.20 48.19
N TYR A 13 11.17 34.81 47.11
CA TYR A 13 9.86 34.55 46.54
C TYR A 13 10.00 33.76 45.24
N ILE A 14 9.36 32.60 45.18
CA ILE A 14 9.33 31.74 44.00
C ILE A 14 8.06 32.06 43.24
N LYS A 15 8.21 32.47 41.97
CA LYS A 15 7.11 32.67 41.04
C LYS A 15 7.25 31.65 39.92
N GLU A 16 6.29 30.75 39.80
CA GLU A 16 6.20 29.86 38.66
C GLU A 16 5.69 30.67 37.46
N LEU A 17 6.55 30.81 36.46
CA LEU A 17 6.11 31.21 35.12
C LEU A 17 5.54 29.96 34.44
N PRO A 18 4.44 30.06 33.68
CA PRO A 18 4.00 28.93 32.86
C PRO A 18 5.17 28.51 31.97
N GLY A 19 5.52 27.23 32.01
CA GLY A 19 6.53 26.64 31.14
C GLY A 19 6.15 26.89 29.69
N LEU A 20 7.16 27.15 28.85
CA LEU A 20 6.92 27.23 27.41
C LEU A 20 6.53 25.84 26.88
N PRO A 21 5.73 25.78 25.81
CA PRO A 21 5.35 24.50 25.21
C PRO A 21 6.61 23.77 24.72
N SER A 22 6.84 22.56 25.21
CA SER A 22 7.90 21.69 24.67
C SER A 22 7.50 21.18 23.27
N MET A 23 8.46 21.07 22.36
CA MET A 23 8.20 20.50 21.03
C MET A 23 7.82 19.01 21.16
N THR A 24 6.67 18.64 20.59
CA THR A 24 6.24 17.24 20.49
C THR A 24 6.47 16.76 19.06
N GLY A 25 7.03 15.56 18.89
CA GLY A 25 7.31 14.99 17.57
C GLY A 25 6.07 14.92 16.69
N ALA A 26 6.22 15.30 15.42
CA ALA A 26 5.18 15.13 14.41
C ALA A 26 4.92 13.63 14.13
N SER A 27 3.76 13.31 13.58
CA SER A 27 3.50 11.96 13.06
C SER A 27 4.51 11.60 11.96
N THR A 28 4.87 10.33 11.83
CA THR A 28 5.82 9.85 10.79
C THR A 28 5.21 8.81 9.85
N SER A 29 4.19 8.08 10.31
CA SER A 29 3.64 6.90 9.62
C SER A 29 2.11 6.80 9.69
N ILE A 30 1.40 7.87 9.32
CA ILE A 30 -0.05 7.82 9.07
C ILE A 30 -0.29 7.82 7.56
N PRO A 31 -0.57 6.66 6.94
CA PRO A 31 -0.85 6.59 5.52
C PRO A 31 -2.30 6.92 5.17
N VAL A 32 -2.47 7.45 3.97
CA VAL A 32 -3.73 7.49 3.24
C VAL A 32 -3.69 6.44 2.13
N PHE A 33 -4.53 5.42 2.24
CA PHE A 33 -4.75 4.45 1.17
C PHE A 33 -5.91 4.91 0.28
N ILE A 34 -5.67 5.02 -1.03
CA ILE A 34 -6.70 5.41 -2.00
C ILE A 34 -6.91 4.26 -2.96
N GLY A 35 -8.15 3.84 -3.16
CA GLY A 35 -8.40 2.70 -4.03
C GLY A 35 -9.84 2.19 -4.05
N ALA A 36 -10.07 1.22 -4.93
CA ALA A 36 -11.35 0.55 -5.08
C ALA A 36 -11.61 -0.34 -3.85
N THR A 37 -12.84 -0.36 -3.36
CA THR A 37 -13.25 -1.17 -2.20
C THR A 37 -14.39 -2.10 -2.57
N GLU A 38 -14.54 -3.24 -1.90
CA GLU A 38 -15.69 -4.15 -2.14
C GLU A 38 -17.03 -3.42 -1.96
N ARG A 39 -17.13 -2.64 -0.90
CA ARG A 39 -18.33 -1.88 -0.55
C ARG A 39 -17.98 -0.42 -0.38
N LEU A 40 -18.74 0.44 -1.02
CA LEU A 40 -18.57 1.89 -0.89
C LEU A 40 -19.95 2.54 -0.78
N ALA A 41 -20.26 3.07 0.40
CA ALA A 41 -21.44 3.90 0.56
C ALA A 41 -21.24 5.25 -0.13
N ASP A 42 -22.29 5.82 -0.72
CA ASP A 42 -22.21 7.11 -1.43
C ASP A 42 -21.62 8.24 -0.56
N GLY A 43 -21.93 8.25 0.75
CA GLY A 43 -21.40 9.21 1.72
C GLY A 43 -19.92 9.01 2.12
N ASP A 44 -19.31 7.91 1.70
CA ASP A 44 -17.90 7.59 1.94
C ASP A 44 -17.04 7.69 0.66
N ARG A 45 -17.67 7.83 -0.51
CA ARG A 45 -16.99 8.00 -1.81
C ARG A 45 -16.17 9.29 -1.82
N ASN A 46 -14.87 9.17 -2.12
CA ASN A 46 -13.92 10.28 -2.14
C ASN A 46 -13.83 11.04 -0.80
N VAL A 47 -14.09 10.38 0.32
CA VAL A 47 -13.96 10.96 1.67
C VAL A 47 -12.89 10.19 2.46
N ALA A 48 -11.95 10.90 3.07
CA ALA A 48 -10.97 10.30 3.97
C ALA A 48 -11.64 9.84 5.27
N ARG A 49 -11.66 8.51 5.49
CA ARG A 49 -12.19 7.92 6.71
C ARG A 49 -11.08 7.31 7.55
N PRO A 50 -11.06 7.56 8.87
CA PRO A 50 -10.13 6.93 9.78
C PRO A 50 -10.43 5.43 9.87
N VAL A 51 -9.37 4.62 9.88
CA VAL A 51 -9.41 3.17 10.07
C VAL A 51 -8.38 2.79 11.13
N ARG A 52 -8.84 2.14 12.20
CA ARG A 52 -7.99 1.79 13.37
C ARG A 52 -7.54 0.32 13.40
N GLY A 53 -7.86 -0.44 12.36
CA GLY A 53 -7.49 -1.85 12.24
C GLY A 53 -8.30 -2.55 11.16
N TRP A 54 -7.96 -3.82 10.91
CA TRP A 54 -8.62 -4.63 9.88
C TRP A 54 -10.13 -4.78 10.10
N ALA A 55 -10.58 -4.99 11.34
CA ALA A 55 -12.02 -5.14 11.63
C ALA A 55 -12.82 -3.86 11.32
N ASP A 56 -12.22 -2.68 11.52
CA ASP A 56 -12.83 -1.38 11.20
C ASP A 56 -12.92 -1.17 9.68
N TYR A 57 -11.84 -1.52 8.96
CA TYR A 57 -11.86 -1.56 7.49
C TYR A 57 -12.96 -2.50 7.00
N GLN A 58 -13.00 -3.73 7.53
CA GLN A 58 -13.92 -4.76 7.08
C GLN A 58 -15.36 -4.37 7.30
N ALA A 59 -15.69 -3.73 8.44
CA ALA A 59 -17.02 -3.25 8.73
C ALA A 59 -17.52 -2.22 7.70
N ARG A 60 -16.65 -1.30 7.26
CA ARG A 60 -17.02 -0.20 6.36
C ARG A 60 -16.89 -0.55 4.88
N TYR A 61 -15.76 -1.11 4.48
CA TYR A 61 -15.35 -1.25 3.08
C TYR A 61 -15.46 -2.68 2.55
N GLY A 62 -15.71 -3.66 3.41
CA GLY A 62 -15.73 -5.07 3.02
C GLY A 62 -14.37 -5.75 3.16
N SER A 63 -14.25 -6.89 2.50
CA SER A 63 -13.20 -7.87 2.67
C SER A 63 -12.18 -7.80 1.53
N PHE A 64 -11.32 -8.80 1.48
CA PHE A 64 -10.48 -9.06 0.31
C PHE A 64 -11.35 -9.46 -0.88
N VAL A 65 -11.11 -8.81 -2.02
CA VAL A 65 -11.76 -9.14 -3.29
C VAL A 65 -10.72 -9.11 -4.39
N PHE A 66 -10.90 -9.99 -5.37
CA PHE A 66 -10.13 -9.90 -6.61
C PHE A 66 -10.62 -8.66 -7.39
N GLY A 67 -9.72 -8.00 -8.11
CA GLY A 67 -10.05 -6.77 -8.86
C GLY A 67 -9.88 -5.46 -8.09
N ALA A 68 -9.69 -5.50 -6.76
CA ALA A 68 -9.42 -4.32 -5.94
C ALA A 68 -8.37 -4.60 -4.85
N GLN A 69 -7.30 -3.82 -4.83
CA GLN A 69 -6.07 -4.07 -4.08
C GLN A 69 -5.98 -3.31 -2.76
N VAL A 70 -6.78 -2.24 -2.58
CA VAL A 70 -6.69 -1.41 -1.37
C VAL A 70 -6.97 -2.20 -0.09
N GLY A 71 -7.87 -3.20 -0.15
CA GLY A 71 -8.17 -4.06 0.99
C GLY A 71 -6.97 -4.90 1.41
N ALA A 72 -6.27 -5.49 0.45
CA ALA A 72 -5.04 -6.23 0.71
C ALA A 72 -3.95 -5.30 1.25
N ALA A 73 -3.78 -4.11 0.68
CA ALA A 73 -2.77 -3.15 1.15
C ALA A 73 -3.02 -2.70 2.60
N VAL A 74 -4.27 -2.40 2.96
CA VAL A 74 -4.66 -2.01 4.32
C VAL A 74 -4.45 -3.16 5.30
N PHE A 75 -4.79 -4.39 4.92
CA PHE A 75 -4.53 -5.56 5.75
C PHE A 75 -3.03 -5.74 6.03
N GLU A 76 -2.20 -5.72 4.99
CA GLU A 76 -0.75 -5.88 5.10
C GLU A 76 -0.12 -4.79 5.97
N PHE A 77 -0.60 -3.54 5.85
CA PHE A 77 -0.18 -2.44 6.69
C PHE A 77 -0.37 -2.74 8.19
N PHE A 78 -1.57 -3.18 8.58
CA PHE A 78 -1.85 -3.54 9.97
C PHE A 78 -1.11 -4.80 10.41
N ALA A 79 -0.97 -5.79 9.53
CA ALA A 79 -0.26 -7.04 9.83
C ALA A 79 1.24 -6.83 10.09
N LEU A 80 1.84 -5.78 9.50
CA LEU A 80 3.28 -5.48 9.59
C LEU A 80 3.62 -4.33 10.54
N GLY A 81 2.68 -3.91 11.40
CA GLY A 81 2.95 -2.97 12.51
C GLY A 81 2.33 -1.58 12.35
N GLY A 82 1.52 -1.36 11.33
CA GLY A 82 0.68 -0.17 11.23
C GLY A 82 -0.37 -0.10 12.35
N ALA A 83 -0.62 1.10 12.88
CA ALA A 83 -1.58 1.32 13.98
C ALA A 83 -2.83 2.09 13.56
N PHE A 84 -2.71 2.96 12.57
CA PHE A 84 -3.79 3.86 12.14
C PHE A 84 -3.55 4.29 10.69
N CYS A 85 -4.61 4.32 9.89
CA CYS A 85 -4.57 4.88 8.54
C CYS A 85 -5.86 5.59 8.19
N TYR A 86 -5.83 6.36 7.11
CA TYR A 86 -7.03 6.81 6.42
C TYR A 86 -7.25 5.99 5.16
N VAL A 87 -8.51 5.73 4.82
CA VAL A 87 -8.91 5.13 3.56
C VAL A 87 -9.81 6.10 2.80
N ILE A 88 -9.54 6.28 1.52
CA ILE A 88 -10.40 7.00 0.58
C ILE A 88 -10.85 5.99 -0.48
N GLY A 89 -12.11 5.55 -0.37
CA GLY A 89 -12.72 4.69 -1.37
C GLY A 89 -13.09 5.49 -2.62
N VAL A 90 -12.73 4.97 -3.79
CA VAL A 90 -12.99 5.61 -5.10
C VAL A 90 -13.94 4.77 -5.94
N ALA A 91 -14.77 5.46 -6.72
CA ALA A 91 -15.65 4.91 -7.75
C ALA A 91 -16.01 6.04 -8.73
N ASP A 92 -16.36 5.68 -9.97
CA ASP A 92 -16.90 6.64 -10.95
C ASP A 92 -18.24 7.22 -10.51
N ASP A 93 -18.69 8.27 -11.21
CA ASP A 93 -20.01 8.88 -11.03
C ASP A 93 -20.74 9.00 -12.38
N PRO A 94 -21.76 8.17 -12.66
CA PRO A 94 -22.28 7.09 -11.81
C PRO A 94 -21.26 5.93 -11.63
N PRO A 95 -21.40 5.11 -10.56
CA PRO A 95 -20.53 3.95 -10.36
C PRO A 95 -20.58 2.97 -11.54
N PRO A 96 -19.46 2.29 -11.87
CA PRO A 96 -19.41 1.33 -12.96
C PRO A 96 -20.27 0.10 -12.65
N THR A 97 -20.83 -0.48 -13.71
CA THR A 97 -21.64 -1.70 -13.62
C THR A 97 -20.77 -2.88 -13.21
N VAL A 98 -21.16 -3.55 -12.13
CA VAL A 98 -20.51 -4.79 -11.67
C VAL A 98 -21.02 -5.95 -12.54
N ALA A 99 -20.10 -6.74 -13.11
CA ALA A 99 -20.44 -7.91 -13.89
C ALA A 99 -21.34 -8.86 -13.10
N ASN A 100 -22.43 -9.32 -13.71
CA ASN A 100 -23.41 -10.17 -13.05
C ASN A 100 -24.13 -11.08 -14.06
N PHE A 101 -24.70 -12.17 -13.56
CA PHE A 101 -25.54 -13.08 -14.32
C PHE A 101 -26.45 -13.92 -13.41
N ASP A 102 -27.42 -14.56 -14.04
CA ASP A 102 -28.32 -15.50 -13.38
C ASP A 102 -27.85 -16.95 -13.60
N LEU A 103 -27.49 -17.64 -12.53
CA LEU A 103 -27.16 -19.07 -12.54
C LEU A 103 -28.42 -19.88 -12.25
N SER A 104 -28.80 -20.77 -13.16
CA SER A 104 -29.96 -21.64 -12.97
C SER A 104 -29.54 -23.01 -12.42
N ASP A 105 -29.98 -23.34 -11.21
CA ASP A 105 -29.94 -24.69 -10.62
C ASP A 105 -31.37 -25.29 -10.58
N PRO A 106 -31.55 -26.61 -10.65
CA PRO A 106 -32.88 -27.22 -10.59
C PRO A 106 -33.73 -26.82 -9.36
N PHE A 107 -33.09 -26.38 -8.27
CA PHE A 107 -33.75 -26.01 -7.01
C PHE A 107 -33.85 -24.49 -6.79
N ALA A 108 -33.10 -23.66 -7.53
CA ALA A 108 -33.13 -22.21 -7.39
C ALA A 108 -32.47 -21.49 -8.57
N LYS A 109 -32.83 -20.23 -8.75
CA LYS A 109 -32.10 -19.27 -9.58
C LYS A 109 -31.25 -18.37 -8.68
N LEU A 110 -29.94 -18.35 -8.90
CA LEU A 110 -28.98 -17.58 -8.12
C LEU A 110 -28.55 -16.35 -8.93
N HIS A 111 -28.76 -15.15 -8.38
CA HIS A 111 -28.25 -13.92 -8.98
C HIS A 111 -26.83 -13.68 -8.45
N ILE A 112 -25.84 -13.82 -9.33
CA ILE A 112 -24.42 -13.76 -8.98
C ILE A 112 -23.83 -12.49 -9.56
N ALA A 113 -23.10 -11.75 -8.73
CA ALA A 113 -22.28 -10.62 -9.13
C ALA A 113 -20.81 -10.88 -8.85
N ALA A 114 -19.92 -10.22 -9.58
CA ALA A 114 -18.51 -10.17 -9.24
C ALA A 114 -18.31 -9.46 -7.90
N ALA A 115 -17.26 -9.84 -7.16
CA ALA A 115 -16.99 -9.29 -5.83
C ALA A 115 -16.49 -7.84 -5.86
N SER A 116 -16.02 -7.35 -7.00
CA SER A 116 -15.60 -5.97 -7.19
C SER A 116 -16.00 -5.48 -8.58
N MET A 117 -15.99 -4.16 -8.76
CA MET A 117 -16.22 -3.54 -10.06
C MET A 117 -15.09 -3.82 -11.05
N GLY A 118 -15.40 -3.68 -12.32
CA GLY A 118 -14.45 -3.90 -13.40
C GLY A 118 -14.87 -5.00 -14.36
N ASP A 119 -14.11 -5.08 -15.43
CA ASP A 119 -14.19 -6.08 -16.49
C ASP A 119 -13.28 -7.30 -16.22
N TRP A 120 -12.59 -7.32 -15.08
CA TRP A 120 -11.69 -8.42 -14.69
C TRP A 120 -12.33 -9.83 -14.73
N PRO A 121 -13.64 -10.05 -14.46
CA PRO A 121 -14.21 -11.39 -14.53
C PRO A 121 -14.76 -11.71 -15.92
N ASN A 122 -14.96 -10.70 -16.78
CA ASN A 122 -15.61 -10.86 -18.09
C ASN A 122 -14.84 -11.89 -18.92
N ASP A 123 -15.58 -12.86 -19.47
CA ASP A 123 -15.06 -13.96 -20.31
C ASP A 123 -13.98 -14.85 -19.68
N LEU A 124 -13.57 -14.59 -18.43
CA LEU A 124 -12.54 -15.34 -17.70
C LEU A 124 -13.14 -16.21 -16.60
N VAL A 125 -13.91 -15.58 -15.69
CA VAL A 125 -14.47 -16.26 -14.53
C VAL A 125 -15.86 -16.80 -14.85
N GLN A 126 -16.10 -18.02 -14.42
CA GLN A 126 -17.34 -18.75 -14.64
C GLN A 126 -17.80 -19.36 -13.33
N VAL A 127 -19.10 -19.56 -13.18
CA VAL A 127 -19.66 -20.29 -12.02
C VAL A 127 -20.49 -21.46 -12.52
N VAL A 128 -20.39 -22.57 -11.80
CA VAL A 128 -21.14 -23.79 -12.07
C VAL A 128 -21.58 -24.47 -10.78
N THR A 129 -22.81 -25.00 -10.78
CA THR A 129 -23.29 -25.90 -9.74
C THR A 129 -23.06 -27.35 -10.15
N LEU A 130 -22.45 -28.14 -9.28
CA LEU A 130 -22.18 -29.56 -9.53
C LEU A 130 -22.89 -30.43 -8.49
N ASP A 131 -23.33 -31.61 -8.91
CA ASP A 131 -23.86 -32.62 -7.99
C ASP A 131 -22.82 -32.96 -6.92
N ALA A 132 -23.26 -33.03 -5.67
CA ALA A 132 -22.43 -33.45 -4.54
C ALA A 132 -23.06 -34.67 -3.87
N GLY A 133 -22.23 -35.64 -3.45
CA GLY A 133 -22.70 -36.87 -2.82
C GLY A 133 -22.91 -38.02 -3.80
N PRO A 134 -23.72 -39.05 -3.44
CA PRO A 134 -23.96 -40.21 -4.29
C PRO A 134 -24.56 -39.81 -5.64
N ALA A 135 -24.16 -40.52 -6.70
CA ALA A 135 -24.70 -40.30 -8.04
C ALA A 135 -26.24 -40.40 -8.02
N PRO A 136 -26.97 -39.38 -8.52
CA PRO A 136 -28.42 -39.41 -8.55
C PRO A 136 -28.93 -40.45 -9.55
N ALA A 137 -30.21 -40.81 -9.43
CA ALA A 137 -30.88 -41.60 -10.45
C ALA A 137 -30.90 -40.84 -11.78
N ALA A 138 -30.86 -41.56 -12.91
CA ALA A 138 -30.88 -40.94 -14.23
C ALA A 138 -32.08 -39.97 -14.41
N GLY A 139 -31.83 -38.76 -14.92
CA GLY A 139 -32.83 -37.72 -15.11
C GLY A 139 -33.18 -36.95 -13.82
N LYS A 140 -32.34 -37.03 -12.79
CA LYS A 140 -32.53 -36.37 -11.49
C LYS A 140 -31.24 -35.69 -11.04
N ALA A 141 -31.36 -34.50 -10.46
CA ALA A 141 -30.29 -33.86 -9.72
C ALA A 141 -30.08 -34.50 -8.34
N ALA A 142 -28.85 -34.46 -7.83
CA ALA A 142 -28.57 -34.83 -6.44
C ALA A 142 -29.19 -33.82 -5.47
N ASN A 143 -29.64 -34.32 -4.30
CA ASN A 143 -30.19 -33.49 -3.22
C ASN A 143 -29.18 -32.48 -2.66
N THR A 144 -27.89 -32.75 -2.85
CA THR A 144 -26.79 -31.89 -2.43
C THR A 144 -25.97 -31.43 -3.62
N PHE A 145 -25.43 -30.21 -3.53
CA PHE A 145 -24.61 -29.62 -4.59
C PHE A 145 -23.48 -28.75 -4.07
N THR A 146 -22.49 -28.52 -4.93
CA THR A 146 -21.45 -27.51 -4.73
C THR A 146 -21.62 -26.37 -5.73
N LEU A 147 -21.28 -25.15 -5.32
CA LEU A 147 -21.11 -24.00 -6.18
C LEU A 147 -19.61 -23.77 -6.35
N ASN A 148 -19.13 -23.77 -7.59
CA ASN A 148 -17.72 -23.70 -7.92
C ASN A 148 -17.45 -22.46 -8.78
N VAL A 149 -16.47 -21.68 -8.38
CA VAL A 149 -15.92 -20.58 -9.18
C VAL A 149 -14.74 -21.13 -9.95
N VAL A 150 -14.79 -21.03 -11.27
CA VAL A 150 -13.85 -21.70 -12.17
C VAL A 150 -13.38 -20.78 -13.28
N VAL A 151 -12.25 -21.14 -13.88
CA VAL A 151 -11.69 -20.49 -15.06
C VAL A 151 -11.30 -21.56 -16.06
N ASP A 152 -11.63 -21.33 -17.32
CA ASP A 152 -11.24 -22.20 -18.43
C ASP A 152 -9.74 -22.07 -18.75
N GLU A 153 -9.06 -23.20 -18.92
CA GLU A 153 -7.63 -23.23 -19.21
C GLU A 153 -7.27 -22.56 -20.54
N THR A 154 -8.11 -22.70 -21.55
CA THR A 154 -7.90 -22.14 -22.89
C THR A 154 -8.19 -20.64 -22.92
N ASP A 155 -9.26 -20.17 -22.26
CA ASP A 155 -9.56 -18.74 -22.13
C ASP A 155 -8.45 -18.01 -21.37
N LEU A 156 -7.95 -18.61 -20.27
CA LEU A 156 -6.86 -18.05 -19.48
C LEU A 156 -5.55 -17.99 -20.28
N ALA A 157 -5.27 -19.02 -21.09
CA ALA A 157 -4.10 -19.04 -21.96
C ALA A 157 -4.18 -17.96 -23.06
N ALA A 158 -5.38 -17.72 -23.60
CA ALA A 158 -5.61 -16.75 -24.68
C ALA A 158 -5.64 -15.28 -24.20
N SER A 159 -6.02 -15.02 -22.94
CA SER A 159 -6.13 -13.65 -22.41
C SER A 159 -4.75 -13.03 -22.10
N SER A 160 -4.55 -11.81 -22.61
CA SER A 160 -3.38 -10.96 -22.32
C SER A 160 -3.63 -9.92 -21.22
N SER A 161 -4.83 -9.90 -20.62
CA SER A 161 -5.15 -8.94 -19.57
C SER A 161 -4.25 -9.10 -18.35
N VAL A 162 -3.98 -8.00 -17.64
CA VAL A 162 -3.25 -8.02 -16.35
C VAL A 162 -3.94 -8.95 -15.34
N TRP A 163 -5.27 -9.03 -15.38
CA TRP A 163 -6.07 -9.90 -14.51
C TRP A 163 -5.83 -11.38 -14.79
N ALA A 164 -5.78 -11.80 -16.06
CA ALA A 164 -5.44 -13.17 -16.44
C ALA A 164 -4.02 -13.55 -15.97
N LYS A 165 -3.07 -12.62 -16.06
CA LYS A 165 -1.69 -12.83 -15.59
C LYS A 165 -1.60 -12.98 -14.07
N LEU A 166 -2.25 -12.09 -13.32
CA LEU A 166 -2.36 -12.22 -11.86
C LEU A 166 -3.06 -13.52 -11.45
N LEU A 167 -4.07 -13.96 -12.21
CA LEU A 167 -4.77 -15.22 -11.96
C LEU A 167 -3.90 -16.45 -12.25
N LYS A 168 -3.02 -16.39 -13.27
CA LYS A 168 -1.97 -17.41 -13.50
C LYS A 168 -1.01 -17.47 -12.29
N VAL A 169 -0.60 -16.33 -11.74
CA VAL A 169 0.23 -16.30 -10.51
C VAL A 169 -0.52 -16.92 -9.33
N TYR A 170 -1.80 -16.60 -9.14
CA TYR A 170 -2.65 -17.20 -8.11
C TYR A 170 -2.75 -18.73 -8.28
N ILE A 171 -3.05 -19.22 -9.47
CA ILE A 171 -3.19 -20.66 -9.78
C ILE A 171 -1.89 -21.40 -9.51
N THR A 172 -0.77 -20.88 -10.01
CA THR A 172 0.55 -21.52 -9.89
C THR A 172 1.03 -21.53 -8.44
N THR A 173 0.90 -20.42 -7.71
CA THR A 173 1.32 -20.33 -6.30
C THR A 173 0.53 -21.30 -5.42
N ASN A 174 -0.78 -21.44 -5.67
CA ASN A 174 -1.66 -22.33 -4.92
C ASN A 174 -1.68 -23.77 -5.46
N ALA A 175 -0.84 -24.09 -6.45
CA ALA A 175 -0.74 -25.41 -7.08
C ALA A 175 -2.09 -25.97 -7.58
N ILE A 176 -3.01 -25.10 -8.01
CA ILE A 176 -4.34 -25.49 -8.49
C ILE A 176 -4.17 -26.26 -9.80
N LYS A 177 -4.83 -27.42 -9.92
CA LYS A 177 -4.72 -28.30 -11.09
C LYS A 177 -5.95 -28.19 -11.98
N PRO A 178 -5.75 -28.24 -13.32
CA PRO A 178 -6.87 -28.31 -14.24
C PRO A 178 -7.66 -29.59 -14.01
N THR A 179 -8.99 -29.47 -14.02
CA THR A 179 -9.93 -30.56 -13.79
C THR A 179 -11.03 -30.50 -14.86
N PRO A 180 -11.37 -31.61 -15.53
CA PRO A 180 -12.50 -31.64 -16.47
C PRO A 180 -13.83 -31.48 -15.72
N ILE A 181 -14.74 -30.66 -16.25
CA ILE A 181 -16.06 -30.42 -15.67
C ILE A 181 -17.16 -30.69 -16.71
N GLY A 182 -18.03 -31.67 -16.42
CA GLY A 182 -19.21 -32.00 -17.22
C GLY A 182 -19.18 -33.40 -17.86
N PRO A 183 -20.33 -33.94 -18.30
CA PRO A 183 -20.46 -35.33 -18.75
C PRO A 183 -19.79 -35.64 -20.11
N ALA A 184 -19.18 -34.66 -20.78
CA ALA A 184 -18.51 -34.81 -22.08
C ALA A 184 -17.31 -33.86 -22.32
N SER A 185 -16.77 -33.20 -21.29
CA SER A 185 -15.85 -32.07 -21.48
C SER A 185 -14.45 -32.51 -21.97
N GLN A 186 -14.04 -32.01 -23.15
CA GLN A 186 -12.63 -31.94 -23.56
C GLN A 186 -11.89 -30.77 -22.89
N ASP A 187 -12.62 -29.86 -22.26
CA ASP A 187 -12.10 -28.62 -21.69
C ASP A 187 -11.72 -28.80 -20.21
N ASN A 188 -10.61 -28.18 -19.84
CA ASN A 188 -10.02 -28.24 -18.52
C ASN A 188 -10.28 -26.93 -17.78
N PHE A 189 -10.68 -27.04 -16.51
CA PHE A 189 -10.97 -25.88 -15.67
C PHE A 189 -10.11 -25.84 -14.42
N TYR A 190 -9.66 -24.65 -14.05
CA TYR A 190 -9.09 -24.39 -12.73
C TYR A 190 -10.22 -24.02 -11.76
N ILE A 191 -10.47 -24.86 -10.75
CA ILE A 191 -11.42 -24.55 -9.69
C ILE A 191 -10.74 -23.61 -8.69
N LEU A 192 -11.12 -22.33 -8.72
CA LEU A 192 -10.55 -21.29 -7.86
C LEU A 192 -11.11 -21.37 -6.43
N GLU A 193 -12.41 -21.58 -6.32
CA GLU A 193 -13.14 -21.68 -5.06
C GLU A 193 -14.27 -22.71 -5.20
N SER A 194 -14.53 -23.46 -4.12
CA SER A 194 -15.62 -24.44 -4.07
C SER A 194 -16.36 -24.31 -2.73
N TYR A 195 -17.69 -24.21 -2.82
CA TYR A 195 -18.58 -24.08 -1.68
C TYR A 195 -19.64 -25.18 -1.72
N GLY A 196 -19.98 -25.78 -0.58
CA GLY A 196 -21.03 -26.79 -0.46
C GLY A 196 -20.94 -27.54 0.88
N ALA A 197 -21.68 -28.62 1.14
CA ALA A 197 -22.68 -29.35 0.34
C ALA A 197 -24.09 -28.78 0.58
N PHE A 198 -24.54 -27.90 -0.31
CA PHE A 198 -25.81 -27.19 -0.19
C PHE A 198 -26.99 -28.09 -0.53
N ASN A 199 -28.11 -27.89 0.16
CA ASN A 199 -29.38 -28.56 -0.12
C ASN A 199 -30.53 -27.55 -0.07
N ALA A 200 -31.77 -28.03 -0.16
CA ALA A 200 -32.96 -27.18 -0.11
C ALA A 200 -33.03 -26.25 1.13
N ALA A 201 -32.51 -26.69 2.29
CA ALA A 201 -32.47 -25.84 3.48
C ALA A 201 -31.40 -24.74 3.38
N SER A 202 -30.34 -24.96 2.61
CA SER A 202 -29.29 -23.94 2.36
C SER A 202 -29.77 -22.79 1.46
N LEU A 203 -30.84 -23.00 0.70
CA LEU A 203 -31.38 -22.04 -0.26
C LEU A 203 -32.42 -21.08 0.35
N ASN A 204 -32.98 -21.44 1.51
CA ASN A 204 -34.04 -20.67 2.14
C ASN A 204 -33.52 -19.92 3.38
N PRO A 205 -33.83 -18.63 3.56
CA PRO A 205 -33.50 -17.90 4.77
C PRO A 205 -34.17 -18.52 6.00
N PRO A 206 -33.45 -18.68 7.13
CA PRO A 206 -34.07 -18.98 8.42
C PRO A 206 -35.12 -17.93 8.80
N ALA A 207 -36.07 -18.29 9.67
CA ALA A 207 -37.10 -17.35 10.12
C ALA A 207 -36.47 -16.07 10.72
N GLY A 208 -36.76 -14.92 10.11
CA GLY A 208 -36.24 -13.61 10.53
C GLY A 208 -34.88 -13.21 9.93
N ALA A 209 -34.26 -14.05 9.10
CA ALA A 209 -33.05 -13.72 8.37
C ALA A 209 -33.35 -13.15 6.97
N SER A 210 -32.49 -12.25 6.48
CA SER A 210 -32.61 -11.66 5.13
C SER A 210 -31.83 -12.42 4.06
N THR A 211 -30.92 -13.31 4.46
CA THR A 211 -30.05 -14.10 3.58
C THR A 211 -30.15 -15.59 3.92
N CYS A 212 -29.92 -16.45 2.94
CA CYS A 212 -29.89 -17.89 3.15
C CYS A 212 -28.47 -18.41 3.48
N PRO A 213 -28.34 -19.61 4.08
CA PRO A 213 -27.03 -20.16 4.45
C PRO A 213 -26.03 -20.26 3.29
N LEU A 214 -26.49 -20.49 2.06
CA LEU A 214 -25.64 -20.45 0.87
C LEU A 214 -25.04 -19.06 0.66
N GLN A 215 -25.87 -18.01 0.71
CA GLN A 215 -25.40 -16.63 0.57
C GLN A 215 -24.40 -16.28 1.66
N ASP A 216 -24.69 -16.63 2.90
CA ASP A 216 -23.80 -16.34 4.03
C ASP A 216 -22.45 -17.04 3.89
N GLN A 217 -22.44 -18.30 3.48
CA GLN A 217 -21.19 -19.06 3.30
C GLN A 217 -20.33 -18.52 2.15
N VAL A 218 -20.94 -18.23 1.00
CA VAL A 218 -20.21 -17.73 -0.18
C VAL A 218 -19.73 -16.30 0.05
N ASN A 219 -20.63 -15.39 0.45
CA ASN A 219 -20.31 -13.96 0.60
C ASN A 219 -19.32 -13.68 1.73
N ALA A 220 -19.22 -14.55 2.74
CA ALA A 220 -18.23 -14.40 3.81
C ALA A 220 -16.81 -14.79 3.39
N LYS A 221 -16.62 -15.60 2.35
CA LYS A 221 -15.33 -16.22 2.02
C LYS A 221 -14.82 -15.97 0.61
N SER A 222 -15.71 -15.74 -0.35
CA SER A 222 -15.32 -15.62 -1.75
C SER A 222 -14.56 -14.33 -2.00
N MET A 223 -13.44 -14.44 -2.72
CA MET A 223 -12.73 -13.30 -3.27
C MET A 223 -13.30 -12.87 -4.62
N PHE A 224 -14.00 -13.75 -5.33
CA PHE A 224 -14.36 -13.54 -6.74
C PHE A 224 -15.84 -13.17 -6.93
N ILE A 225 -16.75 -13.71 -6.14
CA ILE A 225 -18.19 -13.58 -6.38
C ILE A 225 -19.00 -13.18 -5.15
N ARG A 226 -20.20 -12.65 -5.38
CA ARG A 226 -21.25 -12.43 -4.40
C ARG A 226 -22.56 -13.00 -4.91
N VAL A 227 -23.27 -13.73 -4.07
CA VAL A 227 -24.66 -14.18 -4.32
C VAL A 227 -25.60 -13.11 -3.79
N GLN A 228 -26.19 -12.32 -4.69
CA GLN A 228 -27.04 -11.18 -4.36
C GLN A 228 -28.41 -11.62 -3.86
N THR A 229 -29.06 -12.49 -4.62
CA THR A 229 -30.38 -13.04 -4.30
C THR A 229 -30.48 -14.50 -4.72
N VAL A 230 -31.35 -15.24 -4.03
CA VAL A 230 -31.66 -16.64 -4.30
C VAL A 230 -33.16 -16.75 -4.47
N ASP A 231 -33.60 -17.08 -5.68
CA ASP A 231 -35.01 -17.25 -6.02
C ASP A 231 -35.37 -18.74 -6.09
N THR A 232 -36.22 -19.19 -5.18
CA THR A 232 -36.74 -20.56 -5.10
C THR A 232 -38.17 -20.69 -5.65
N SER A 233 -38.67 -19.70 -6.39
CA SER A 233 -40.00 -19.72 -7.00
C SER A 233 -40.03 -20.35 -8.40
N GLU A 234 -38.92 -20.31 -9.14
CA GLU A 234 -38.76 -20.84 -10.50
C GLU A 234 -38.20 -22.29 -10.54
N VAL A 235 -38.66 -23.17 -9.65
CA VAL A 235 -38.10 -24.52 -9.48
C VAL A 235 -38.57 -25.48 -10.57
N ASN A 236 -37.65 -25.94 -11.43
CA ASN A 236 -37.85 -27.11 -12.26
C ASN A 236 -37.29 -28.35 -11.54
N SER A 237 -38.09 -28.99 -10.67
CA SER A 237 -37.68 -30.18 -9.90
C SER A 237 -37.48 -31.46 -10.76
N GLY A 238 -37.47 -31.33 -12.09
CA GLY A 238 -37.27 -32.40 -13.05
C GLY A 238 -36.12 -32.08 -14.01
N GLY A 239 -35.16 -32.99 -14.13
CA GLY A 239 -33.96 -32.83 -14.95
C GLY A 239 -32.68 -33.20 -14.19
N ASP A 240 -31.64 -33.53 -14.93
CA ASP A 240 -30.28 -33.63 -14.39
C ASP A 240 -29.80 -32.22 -13.99
N ARG A 241 -28.95 -32.11 -12.97
CA ARG A 241 -28.32 -30.83 -12.66
C ARG A 241 -27.48 -30.40 -13.86
N SER A 242 -27.79 -29.23 -14.39
CA SER A 242 -27.02 -28.70 -15.51
C SER A 242 -25.60 -28.40 -15.05
N SER A 243 -24.61 -29.04 -15.68
CA SER A 243 -23.21 -28.64 -15.57
C SER A 243 -22.87 -27.48 -16.52
N THR A 244 -23.87 -26.74 -17.02
CA THR A 244 -23.65 -25.57 -17.88
C THR A 244 -22.94 -24.50 -17.07
N LEU A 245 -21.71 -24.20 -17.50
CA LEU A 245 -20.95 -23.08 -16.98
C LEU A 245 -21.53 -21.77 -17.51
N VAL A 246 -21.65 -20.78 -16.63
CA VAL A 246 -22.07 -19.43 -17.01
C VAL A 246 -20.92 -18.47 -16.76
N LYS A 247 -20.50 -17.77 -17.83
CA LYS A 247 -19.42 -16.78 -17.78
C LYS A 247 -19.96 -15.42 -17.31
N PHE A 248 -19.14 -14.66 -16.60
CA PHE A 248 -19.42 -13.24 -16.39
C PHE A 248 -19.34 -12.46 -17.71
N ALA A 249 -20.21 -11.46 -17.83
CA ALA A 249 -20.24 -10.50 -18.92
C ALA A 249 -20.74 -9.13 -18.42
N ASN A 250 -20.56 -8.10 -19.24
CA ASN A 250 -21.11 -6.75 -19.03
C ASN A 250 -20.60 -5.99 -17.79
N GLY A 251 -19.48 -6.41 -17.18
CA GLY A 251 -18.77 -5.53 -16.25
C GLY A 251 -18.12 -4.37 -17.00
N ASP A 252 -18.27 -3.15 -16.50
CA ASP A 252 -17.68 -1.96 -17.13
C ASP A 252 -16.16 -1.93 -16.90
N THR A 253 -15.40 -1.59 -17.94
CA THR A 253 -13.95 -1.35 -17.80
C THR A 253 -13.70 -0.11 -16.94
N VAL A 254 -12.99 -0.27 -15.82
CA VAL A 254 -12.56 0.85 -14.98
C VAL A 254 -11.19 1.35 -15.44
N THR A 255 -11.09 2.64 -15.75
CA THR A 255 -9.82 3.25 -16.16
C THR A 255 -9.18 4.00 -14.98
N TYR A 256 -8.21 3.36 -14.33
CA TYR A 256 -7.45 3.94 -13.20
C TYR A 256 -6.49 5.05 -13.63
N ASN A 257 -7.00 6.23 -13.96
CA ASN A 257 -6.24 7.38 -14.44
C ASN A 257 -6.30 8.59 -13.47
N ALA A 258 -5.62 9.68 -13.82
CA ALA A 258 -5.61 10.90 -13.01
C ALA A 258 -7.00 11.52 -12.76
N ALA A 259 -7.95 11.38 -13.71
CA ALA A 259 -9.30 11.89 -13.54
C ALA A 259 -10.09 11.08 -12.49
N PHE A 260 -9.94 9.75 -12.51
CA PHE A 260 -10.54 8.83 -11.55
C PHE A 260 -10.11 9.16 -10.10
N TYR A 261 -8.82 9.41 -9.87
CA TYR A 261 -8.29 9.72 -8.54
C TYR A 261 -8.37 11.20 -8.15
N GLY A 262 -8.67 12.11 -9.09
CA GLY A 262 -8.66 13.55 -8.86
C GLY A 262 -9.50 14.02 -7.65
N PRO A 263 -10.75 13.57 -7.49
CA PRO A 263 -11.55 13.89 -6.31
C PRO A 263 -10.95 13.38 -5.00
N ALA A 264 -10.45 12.13 -4.98
CA ALA A 264 -9.81 11.55 -3.80
C ALA A 264 -8.53 12.31 -3.40
N LEU A 265 -7.70 12.72 -4.36
CA LEU A 265 -6.49 13.50 -4.10
C LEU A 265 -6.79 14.85 -3.46
N LYS A 266 -7.93 15.48 -3.81
CA LYS A 266 -8.39 16.71 -3.12
C LYS A 266 -8.77 16.42 -1.68
N ALA A 267 -9.42 15.29 -1.41
CA ALA A 267 -9.86 14.90 -0.07
C ALA A 267 -8.70 14.60 0.89
N VAL A 268 -7.49 14.29 0.39
CA VAL A 268 -6.29 14.15 1.22
C VAL A 268 -6.00 15.40 2.05
N SER A 269 -6.32 16.60 1.54
CA SER A 269 -6.13 17.85 2.28
C SER A 269 -6.97 17.96 3.55
N ALA A 270 -8.01 17.14 3.70
CA ALA A 270 -8.85 17.08 4.90
C ALA A 270 -8.18 16.33 6.07
N VAL A 271 -7.04 15.67 5.84
CA VAL A 271 -6.29 14.90 6.85
C VAL A 271 -4.85 15.44 6.98
N PRO A 272 -4.66 16.60 7.63
CA PRO A 272 -3.36 17.27 7.69
C PRO A 272 -2.29 16.53 8.49
N ASP A 273 -2.68 15.53 9.29
CA ASP A 273 -1.82 14.66 10.08
C ASP A 273 -1.28 13.45 9.30
N ALA A 274 -1.80 13.18 8.10
CA ALA A 274 -1.26 12.17 7.21
C ALA A 274 0.16 12.52 6.78
N THR A 275 1.01 11.51 6.63
CA THR A 275 2.41 11.69 6.21
C THR A 275 2.81 10.76 5.06
N LEU A 276 2.00 9.74 4.79
CA LEU A 276 2.27 8.75 3.76
C LEU A 276 1.04 8.61 2.85
N ILE A 277 1.25 8.18 1.61
CA ILE A 277 0.17 7.85 0.67
C ILE A 277 0.54 6.60 -0.12
N ALA A 278 -0.46 5.79 -0.46
CA ALA A 278 -0.37 4.69 -1.40
C ALA A 278 -1.67 4.58 -2.22
N ILE A 279 -1.53 4.20 -3.50
CA ILE A 279 -2.64 4.05 -4.44
C ILE A 279 -2.47 2.70 -5.18
N PRO A 280 -2.68 1.57 -4.48
CA PRO A 280 -2.29 0.25 -4.99
C PRO A 280 -3.03 -0.15 -6.28
N ASP A 281 -4.29 0.24 -6.43
CA ASP A 281 -5.09 -0.04 -7.63
C ASP A 281 -4.56 0.65 -8.89
N ALA A 282 -3.90 1.80 -8.76
CA ALA A 282 -3.33 2.51 -9.91
C ALA A 282 -2.17 1.76 -10.56
N ALA A 283 -1.55 0.83 -9.84
CA ALA A 283 -0.42 0.05 -10.32
C ALA A 283 -0.85 -1.23 -11.07
N ILE A 284 -2.15 -1.55 -11.11
CA ILE A 284 -2.68 -2.67 -11.90
C ILE A 284 -2.67 -2.32 -13.38
N ILE A 285 -1.46 -2.30 -13.93
CA ILE A 285 -1.12 -2.04 -15.32
C ILE A 285 -0.08 -3.08 -15.72
N ASP A 286 -0.30 -3.73 -16.85
CA ASP A 286 0.66 -4.67 -17.41
C ASP A 286 1.66 -3.95 -18.32
N MET A 287 2.95 -4.22 -18.12
CA MET A 287 4.03 -3.79 -18.99
C MET A 287 4.87 -4.96 -19.54
N SER A 288 4.38 -6.20 -19.46
CA SER A 288 5.13 -7.37 -19.91
C SER A 288 5.19 -7.44 -21.43
N ASP A 289 6.36 -7.80 -21.97
CA ASP A 289 6.57 -8.10 -23.39
C ASP A 289 6.17 -6.98 -24.37
N LEU A 290 6.18 -5.73 -23.91
CA LEU A 290 5.85 -4.56 -24.72
C LEU A 290 7.11 -3.95 -25.32
N ASP A 291 7.05 -3.57 -26.59
CA ASP A 291 8.07 -2.68 -27.16
C ASP A 291 8.07 -1.32 -26.42
N PRO A 292 9.17 -0.54 -26.47
CA PRO A 292 9.27 0.70 -25.71
C PRO A 292 8.15 1.72 -25.95
N ALA A 293 7.59 1.81 -27.16
CA ALA A 293 6.52 2.76 -27.49
C ALA A 293 5.16 2.30 -26.93
N THR A 294 4.87 1.00 -27.02
CA THR A 294 3.66 0.40 -26.45
C THR A 294 3.73 0.41 -24.92
N ALA A 295 4.89 0.12 -24.34
CA ALA A 295 5.14 0.19 -22.90
C ALA A 295 4.91 1.61 -22.35
N ALA A 296 5.41 2.63 -23.06
CA ALA A 296 5.19 4.03 -22.72
C ALA A 296 3.69 4.41 -22.70
N THR A 297 2.90 3.86 -23.62
CA THR A 297 1.46 4.08 -23.69
C THR A 297 0.73 3.36 -22.56
N ALA A 298 1.06 2.09 -22.31
CA ALA A 298 0.48 1.29 -21.24
C ALA A 298 0.76 1.89 -19.86
N ALA A 299 1.98 2.39 -19.63
CA ALA A 299 2.41 3.02 -18.38
C ALA A 299 1.76 4.39 -18.10
N LYS A 300 1.25 5.06 -19.13
CA LYS A 300 0.82 6.47 -19.07
C LYS A 300 -0.20 6.74 -17.96
N PRO A 301 -1.26 5.92 -17.74
CA PRO A 301 -2.24 6.18 -16.68
C PRO A 301 -1.60 6.27 -15.30
N LEU A 302 -0.69 5.35 -14.95
CA LEU A 302 0.02 5.38 -13.67
C LEU A 302 0.95 6.60 -13.57
N LYS A 303 1.68 6.95 -14.65
CA LYS A 303 2.51 8.17 -14.66
C LYS A 303 1.70 9.45 -14.45
N ASP A 304 0.51 9.54 -15.04
CA ASP A 304 -0.40 10.67 -14.86
C ASP A 304 -0.91 10.75 -13.40
N VAL A 305 -1.23 9.61 -12.79
CA VAL A 305 -1.60 9.53 -11.36
C VAL A 305 -0.45 9.99 -10.47
N ILE A 306 0.76 9.47 -10.70
CA ILE A 306 1.96 9.87 -9.95
C ILE A 306 2.20 11.39 -10.05
N SER A 307 2.10 11.94 -11.26
CA SER A 307 2.25 13.38 -11.51
C SER A 307 1.17 14.21 -10.79
N SER A 308 -0.04 13.68 -10.68
CA SER A 308 -1.15 14.31 -9.95
C SER A 308 -0.90 14.32 -8.44
N VAL A 309 -0.37 13.22 -7.89
CA VAL A 309 0.06 13.14 -6.48
C VAL A 309 1.18 14.15 -6.19
N PHE A 310 2.21 14.22 -7.04
CA PHE A 310 3.30 15.19 -6.88
C PHE A 310 2.82 16.64 -6.97
N THR A 311 1.82 16.91 -7.81
CA THR A 311 1.18 18.22 -7.87
C THR A 311 0.44 18.52 -6.56
N ALA A 312 -0.27 17.56 -5.98
CA ALA A 312 -0.92 17.71 -4.68
C ALA A 312 0.09 17.96 -3.54
N PHE A 313 1.26 17.31 -3.58
CA PHE A 313 2.32 17.47 -2.57
C PHE A 313 2.88 18.89 -2.48
N LYS A 314 2.79 19.70 -3.54
CA LYS A 314 3.13 21.14 -3.48
C LYS A 314 2.35 21.89 -2.40
N HIS A 315 1.18 21.38 -2.05
CA HIS A 315 0.32 21.92 -1.00
C HIS A 315 0.33 21.07 0.29
N LEU A 316 0.99 19.91 0.27
CA LEU A 316 1.08 18.94 1.38
C LEU A 316 2.54 18.43 1.52
N PRO A 317 3.49 19.30 1.90
CA PRO A 317 4.92 18.98 1.90
C PRO A 317 5.34 17.92 2.93
N ASN A 318 4.46 17.58 3.87
CA ASN A 318 4.63 16.52 4.86
C ASN A 318 4.40 15.10 4.30
N MET A 319 3.90 14.98 3.07
CA MET A 319 3.57 13.68 2.47
C MET A 319 4.78 13.01 1.80
N PHE A 320 4.77 11.69 1.80
CA PHE A 320 5.70 10.83 1.08
C PHE A 320 4.94 9.71 0.37
N TYR A 321 5.18 9.52 -0.92
CA TYR A 321 4.46 8.55 -1.75
C TYR A 321 5.23 7.23 -1.86
N VAL A 322 4.62 6.14 -1.39
CA VAL A 322 5.06 4.77 -1.68
C VAL A 322 4.33 4.29 -2.94
N ILE A 323 5.10 4.13 -4.01
CA ILE A 323 4.61 3.77 -5.34
C ILE A 323 4.80 2.27 -5.55
N ASP A 324 3.73 1.61 -5.98
CA ASP A 324 3.79 0.27 -6.50
C ASP A 324 4.22 0.31 -7.97
N SER A 325 5.16 -0.57 -8.34
CA SER A 325 5.53 -0.74 -9.74
C SER A 325 4.34 -1.21 -10.59
N PRO A 326 4.29 -0.90 -11.90
CA PRO A 326 3.45 -1.67 -12.81
C PRO A 326 3.79 -3.17 -12.75
N TYR A 327 2.83 -4.02 -13.09
CA TYR A 327 3.00 -5.47 -13.12
C TYR A 327 3.80 -5.89 -14.36
N VAL A 328 4.68 -6.88 -14.17
CA VAL A 328 5.42 -7.56 -15.24
C VAL A 328 5.48 -9.07 -14.95
N ASP A 329 5.34 -9.89 -15.99
CA ASP A 329 5.33 -11.35 -15.89
C ASP A 329 6.70 -11.94 -15.57
N ILE A 330 7.77 -11.30 -16.06
CA ILE A 330 9.16 -11.72 -15.84
C ILE A 330 9.91 -10.59 -15.15
N PRO A 331 9.81 -10.46 -13.81
CA PRO A 331 10.46 -9.37 -13.10
C PRO A 331 11.98 -9.25 -13.28
N SER A 332 12.66 -10.37 -13.58
CA SER A 332 14.10 -10.35 -13.86
C SER A 332 14.47 -9.62 -15.15
N ASP A 333 13.50 -9.37 -16.05
CA ASP A 333 13.68 -8.41 -17.14
C ASP A 333 13.45 -6.98 -16.62
N THR A 334 14.51 -6.42 -16.05
CA THR A 334 14.47 -5.15 -15.34
C THR A 334 14.36 -3.92 -16.27
N GLN A 335 14.55 -4.09 -17.57
CA GLN A 335 14.56 -2.95 -18.50
C GLN A 335 13.20 -2.24 -18.51
N ASN A 336 12.10 -2.99 -18.43
CA ASN A 336 10.74 -2.44 -18.42
C ASN A 336 10.51 -1.47 -17.25
N ILE A 337 10.96 -1.84 -16.04
CA ILE A 337 10.80 -0.98 -14.86
C ILE A 337 11.80 0.18 -14.87
N VAL A 338 13.01 -0.02 -15.40
CA VAL A 338 14.00 1.04 -15.59
C VAL A 338 13.48 2.09 -16.58
N ASP A 339 12.92 1.68 -17.72
CA ASP A 339 12.34 2.58 -18.72
C ASP A 339 11.11 3.32 -18.17
N PHE A 340 10.30 2.63 -17.36
CA PHE A 340 9.20 3.27 -16.67
C PHE A 340 9.68 4.44 -15.79
N VAL A 341 10.69 4.23 -14.95
CA VAL A 341 11.20 5.28 -14.04
C VAL A 341 11.96 6.36 -14.79
N THR A 342 12.84 5.98 -15.72
CA THR A 342 13.72 6.91 -16.45
C THR A 342 13.02 7.67 -17.59
N GLY A 343 11.82 7.24 -17.99
CA GLY A 343 11.04 7.87 -19.04
C GLY A 343 11.21 7.25 -20.43
N GLY A 344 12.23 6.40 -20.64
CA GLY A 344 12.49 5.78 -21.94
C GLY A 344 12.69 6.83 -23.04
N THR A 345 12.14 6.58 -24.24
CA THR A 345 12.36 7.43 -25.44
C THR A 345 11.40 8.63 -25.58
N ASP A 346 10.22 8.63 -24.93
CA ASP A 346 9.18 9.66 -25.17
C ASP A 346 8.41 10.16 -23.92
N ASN A 347 8.87 9.84 -22.69
CA ASN A 347 8.19 10.30 -21.45
C ASN A 347 9.12 11.05 -20.49
N LEU A 348 8.53 11.92 -19.68
CA LEU A 348 9.22 12.55 -18.55
C LEU A 348 9.61 11.49 -17.50
N PRO A 349 10.83 11.56 -16.94
CA PRO A 349 11.25 10.67 -15.87
C PRO A 349 10.46 10.93 -14.59
N VAL A 350 10.24 9.88 -13.81
CA VAL A 350 9.54 9.97 -12.53
C VAL A 350 10.56 10.29 -11.45
N ILE A 351 10.96 11.56 -11.33
CA ILE A 351 11.97 12.02 -10.36
C ILE A 351 11.30 12.79 -9.23
N ASN A 352 11.46 12.33 -7.99
CA ASN A 352 10.97 13.05 -6.80
C ASN A 352 11.67 12.57 -5.52
N ASP A 353 12.08 13.50 -4.66
CA ASP A 353 12.65 13.17 -3.35
C ASP A 353 11.59 12.62 -2.38
N HIS A 354 10.33 13.05 -2.49
CA HIS A 354 9.20 12.64 -1.64
C HIS A 354 8.49 11.36 -2.12
N ALA A 355 9.19 10.51 -2.87
CA ALA A 355 8.61 9.26 -3.34
C ALA A 355 9.65 8.14 -3.44
N ALA A 356 9.17 6.91 -3.27
CA ALA A 356 9.94 5.69 -3.49
C ALA A 356 9.07 4.65 -4.19
N ILE A 357 9.65 3.94 -5.17
CA ILE A 357 8.99 2.86 -5.89
C ILE A 357 9.50 1.50 -5.41
N TYR A 358 8.60 0.51 -5.33
CA TYR A 358 8.90 -0.84 -4.87
C TYR A 358 8.52 -1.88 -5.91
N TYR A 359 9.40 -2.87 -6.10
CA TYR A 359 9.32 -3.85 -7.18
C TYR A 359 9.89 -5.22 -6.73
N PRO A 360 9.29 -6.37 -7.07
CA PRO A 360 8.04 -6.56 -7.81
C PRO A 360 6.86 -6.72 -6.84
N TYR A 361 5.75 -7.26 -7.34
CA TYR A 361 4.61 -7.63 -6.50
C TYR A 361 4.98 -8.76 -5.56
N ILE A 362 4.38 -8.72 -4.38
CA ILE A 362 4.52 -9.76 -3.35
C ILE A 362 3.31 -10.68 -3.43
N VAL A 363 3.46 -11.89 -2.90
CA VAL A 363 2.38 -12.84 -2.76
C VAL A 363 2.16 -13.10 -1.28
N VAL A 364 0.93 -12.89 -0.80
CA VAL A 364 0.57 -12.94 0.62
C VAL A 364 -0.55 -13.93 0.86
N LEU A 365 -0.59 -14.54 2.05
CA LEU A 365 -1.67 -15.44 2.42
C LEU A 365 -2.94 -14.65 2.76
N ASN A 366 -4.02 -14.89 2.03
CA ASN A 366 -5.33 -14.39 2.43
C ASN A 366 -5.83 -15.21 3.64
N PRO A 367 -6.03 -14.61 4.83
CA PRO A 367 -6.42 -15.35 6.04
C PRO A 367 -7.86 -15.88 6.02
N ILE A 368 -8.69 -15.42 5.09
CA ILE A 368 -10.10 -15.83 4.96
C ILE A 368 -10.24 -17.04 4.04
N SER A 369 -9.63 -16.96 2.85
CA SER A 369 -9.71 -18.05 1.86
C SER A 369 -8.65 -19.13 2.09
N GLY A 370 -7.54 -18.79 2.76
CA GLY A 370 -6.40 -19.67 2.96
C GLY A 370 -5.51 -19.82 1.72
N TYR A 371 -5.77 -19.04 0.66
CA TYR A 371 -4.98 -19.04 -0.57
C TYR A 371 -3.97 -17.89 -0.60
N SER A 372 -2.86 -18.11 -1.29
CA SER A 372 -1.83 -17.09 -1.54
C SER A 372 -2.21 -16.23 -2.74
N VAL A 373 -2.20 -14.91 -2.59
CA VAL A 373 -2.71 -13.93 -3.57
C VAL A 373 -1.61 -12.92 -3.93
N PRO A 374 -1.38 -12.63 -5.22
CA PRO A 374 -0.46 -11.58 -5.63
C PRO A 374 -1.06 -10.20 -5.34
N VAL A 375 -0.29 -9.33 -4.69
CA VAL A 375 -0.73 -7.98 -4.30
C VAL A 375 0.40 -6.95 -4.52
N PRO A 376 0.05 -5.68 -4.82
CA PRO A 376 1.02 -4.60 -4.82
C PRO A 376 1.71 -4.43 -3.45
N PRO A 377 3.02 -4.13 -3.40
CA PRO A 377 3.78 -4.14 -2.15
C PRO A 377 3.53 -2.96 -1.18
N SER A 378 2.86 -1.89 -1.60
CA SER A 378 2.78 -0.63 -0.85
C SER A 378 2.19 -0.79 0.54
N GLY A 379 1.19 -1.65 0.71
CA GLY A 379 0.63 -1.97 2.02
C GLY A 379 1.68 -2.54 2.98
N ALA A 380 2.42 -3.54 2.53
CA ALA A 380 3.47 -4.17 3.31
C ALA A 380 4.65 -3.22 3.60
N VAL A 381 5.06 -2.46 2.58
CA VAL A 381 6.11 -1.43 2.71
C VAL A 381 5.74 -0.39 3.76
N LEU A 382 4.51 0.15 3.70
CA LEU A 382 4.03 1.14 4.65
C LEU A 382 3.88 0.57 6.06
N GLY A 383 3.52 -0.70 6.20
CA GLY A 383 3.53 -1.41 7.49
C GLY A 383 4.93 -1.45 8.08
N LEU A 384 5.93 -1.81 7.28
CA LEU A 384 7.34 -1.83 7.70
C LEU A 384 7.91 -0.43 7.97
N TYR A 385 7.44 0.62 7.29
CA TYR A 385 7.75 2.00 7.65
C TYR A 385 7.26 2.29 9.07
N ALA A 386 5.99 2.00 9.37
CA ALA A 386 5.42 2.23 10.68
C ALA A 386 6.16 1.45 11.78
N ASN A 387 6.46 0.18 11.52
CA ASN A 387 7.20 -0.67 12.46
C ASN A 387 8.64 -0.19 12.69
N THR A 388 9.34 0.22 11.62
CA THR A 388 10.71 0.74 11.73
C THR A 388 10.74 2.05 12.50
N ASP A 389 9.83 2.98 12.17
CA ASP A 389 9.72 4.27 12.86
C ASP A 389 9.47 4.09 14.36
N MET A 390 8.60 3.15 14.73
CA MET A 390 8.26 2.87 16.13
C MET A 390 9.42 2.22 16.90
N ASN A 391 10.16 1.30 16.26
CA ASN A 391 11.18 0.50 16.94
C ASN A 391 12.60 1.09 16.88
N ALA A 392 12.91 1.85 15.84
CA ALA A 392 14.27 2.34 15.55
C ALA A 392 14.34 3.83 15.20
N GLY A 393 13.20 4.45 14.89
CA GLY A 393 13.10 5.86 14.50
C GLY A 393 13.10 6.07 12.98
N VAL A 394 12.50 7.17 12.54
CA VAL A 394 12.32 7.52 11.12
C VAL A 394 13.64 7.73 10.35
N TRP A 395 14.75 7.97 11.07
CA TRP A 395 16.09 8.08 10.51
C TRP A 395 16.72 6.73 10.14
N VAL A 396 16.06 5.61 10.46
CA VAL A 396 16.51 4.26 10.10
C VAL A 396 15.79 3.80 8.83
N SER A 397 16.54 3.20 7.91
CA SER A 397 15.97 2.68 6.67
C SER A 397 15.08 1.45 6.93
N PRO A 398 13.84 1.43 6.41
CA PRO A 398 12.93 0.28 6.49
C PRO A 398 13.29 -0.77 5.42
N ALA A 399 14.55 -1.18 5.40
CA ALA A 399 15.14 -2.09 4.41
C ALA A 399 16.22 -2.96 5.06
N GLY A 400 16.70 -3.95 4.30
CA GLY A 400 17.69 -4.91 4.75
C GLY A 400 17.11 -5.95 5.71
N VAL A 401 17.95 -6.87 6.16
CA VAL A 401 17.52 -8.10 6.84
C VAL A 401 16.85 -7.90 8.20
N VAL A 402 17.00 -6.72 8.81
CA VAL A 402 16.43 -6.39 10.13
C VAL A 402 15.06 -5.72 9.98
N ASN A 403 15.01 -4.62 9.22
CA ASN A 403 13.82 -3.76 9.13
C ASN A 403 13.02 -3.93 7.83
N GLY A 404 13.59 -4.57 6.82
CA GLY A 404 12.97 -4.77 5.50
C GLY A 404 12.29 -6.13 5.32
N ARG A 405 12.31 -7.01 6.32
CA ARG A 405 11.77 -8.37 6.17
C ARG A 405 10.24 -8.34 6.11
N VAL A 406 9.67 -8.81 5.00
CA VAL A 406 8.21 -8.90 4.79
C VAL A 406 7.73 -10.24 5.30
N THR A 407 7.31 -10.31 6.57
CA THR A 407 6.98 -11.58 7.24
C THR A 407 5.68 -12.23 6.76
N THR A 408 4.79 -11.46 6.15
CA THR A 408 3.52 -11.88 5.56
C THR A 408 3.66 -12.47 4.15
N ALA A 409 4.74 -12.12 3.44
CA ALA A 409 4.96 -12.57 2.07
C ALA A 409 5.40 -14.04 2.04
N THR A 410 4.69 -14.85 1.25
CA THR A 410 4.99 -16.27 1.03
C THR A 410 5.80 -16.50 -0.25
N ALA A 411 5.65 -15.61 -1.24
CA ALA A 411 6.38 -15.64 -2.50
C ALA A 411 6.45 -14.23 -3.12
N LEU A 412 7.12 -14.13 -4.28
CA LEU A 412 7.10 -12.96 -5.15
C LEU A 412 6.53 -13.38 -6.51
N THR A 413 5.96 -12.44 -7.27
CA THR A 413 5.51 -12.74 -8.64
C THR A 413 6.66 -13.15 -9.55
N GLY A 414 7.88 -12.71 -9.24
CA GLY A 414 9.12 -13.20 -9.83
C GLY A 414 10.31 -12.96 -8.91
N TRP A 415 11.31 -13.82 -9.02
CA TRP A 415 12.48 -13.81 -8.15
C TRP A 415 13.55 -12.93 -8.77
N LEU A 416 14.11 -12.00 -7.97
CA LEU A 416 15.16 -11.10 -8.40
C LEU A 416 16.51 -11.49 -7.79
N SER A 417 17.52 -11.57 -8.64
CA SER A 417 18.91 -11.82 -8.29
C SER A 417 19.63 -10.52 -7.85
N GLU A 418 20.91 -10.66 -7.49
CA GLU A 418 21.75 -9.50 -7.19
C GLU A 418 22.04 -8.68 -8.44
N SER A 419 22.28 -9.33 -9.58
CA SER A 419 22.50 -8.64 -10.86
C SER A 419 21.26 -7.87 -11.31
N ASP A 420 20.06 -8.40 -11.06
CA ASP A 420 18.83 -7.67 -11.38
C ASP A 420 18.72 -6.42 -10.51
N GLN A 421 19.05 -6.53 -9.22
CA GLN A 421 19.10 -5.37 -8.33
C GLN A 421 20.17 -4.34 -8.75
N ASP A 422 21.33 -4.77 -9.24
CA ASP A 422 22.40 -3.87 -9.71
C ASP A 422 21.92 -2.98 -10.87
N THR A 423 20.99 -3.47 -11.69
CA THR A 423 20.37 -2.66 -12.77
C THR A 423 19.30 -1.69 -12.25
N CYS A 424 18.48 -2.12 -11.28
CA CYS A 424 17.38 -1.32 -10.74
C CYS A 424 17.84 -0.18 -9.81
N ASN A 425 18.77 -0.48 -8.92
CA ASN A 425 19.12 0.36 -7.79
C ASN A 425 19.68 1.76 -8.17
N PRO A 426 20.52 1.92 -9.22
CA PRO A 426 20.97 3.24 -9.70
C PRO A 426 19.83 4.21 -10.04
N HIS A 427 18.67 3.69 -10.41
CA HIS A 427 17.49 4.48 -10.80
C HIS A 427 16.50 4.73 -9.64
N GLY A 428 16.84 4.34 -8.42
CA GLY A 428 15.98 4.52 -7.24
C GLY A 428 14.85 3.50 -7.12
N ILE A 429 14.94 2.38 -7.86
CA ILE A 429 13.98 1.28 -7.79
C ILE A 429 14.34 0.36 -6.63
N ASN A 430 13.45 0.26 -5.63
CA ASN A 430 13.69 -0.55 -4.45
C ASN A 430 13.20 -1.98 -4.67
N VAL A 431 14.18 -2.89 -4.83
CA VAL A 431 13.91 -4.30 -5.07
C VAL A 431 13.51 -5.04 -3.78
N ILE A 432 12.45 -5.82 -3.86
CA ILE A 432 12.04 -6.84 -2.89
C ILE A 432 12.51 -8.18 -3.43
N ARG A 433 13.34 -8.90 -2.67
CA ARG A 433 13.91 -10.17 -3.11
C ARG A 433 14.10 -11.17 -1.96
N PRO A 434 14.17 -12.48 -2.23
CA PRO A 434 14.56 -13.44 -1.22
C PRO A 434 16.03 -13.27 -0.84
N ILE A 435 16.30 -13.08 0.45
CA ILE A 435 17.64 -13.08 1.02
C ILE A 435 17.86 -14.40 1.75
N SER A 436 18.94 -15.10 1.42
CA SER A 436 19.27 -16.40 2.02
C SER A 436 19.36 -16.27 3.54
N GLY A 437 18.63 -17.13 4.26
CA GLY A 437 18.56 -17.12 5.73
C GLY A 437 17.61 -16.09 6.35
N TYR A 438 17.10 -15.12 5.59
CA TYR A 438 16.23 -14.05 6.11
C TYR A 438 14.84 -14.00 5.45
N GLY A 439 14.67 -14.61 4.28
CA GLY A 439 13.39 -14.65 3.56
C GLY A 439 13.16 -13.42 2.66
N ILE A 440 11.91 -13.16 2.32
CA ILE A 440 11.54 -12.05 1.43
C ILE A 440 11.78 -10.72 2.13
N THR A 441 12.59 -9.87 1.52
CA THR A 441 13.12 -8.66 2.14
C THR A 441 13.13 -7.50 1.15
N ILE A 442 12.67 -6.33 1.60
CA ILE A 442 12.91 -5.05 0.95
C ILE A 442 14.41 -4.77 1.04
N TYR A 443 15.10 -4.82 -0.09
CA TYR A 443 16.55 -4.71 -0.17
C TYR A 443 16.98 -3.43 -0.91
N GLY A 444 16.20 -2.36 -0.79
CA GLY A 444 16.51 -1.02 -1.27
C GLY A 444 15.78 0.04 -0.43
N ALA A 445 16.39 1.21 -0.25
CA ALA A 445 15.81 2.32 0.50
C ALA A 445 16.08 3.69 -0.16
N ARG A 446 16.09 3.72 -1.49
CA ARG A 446 16.31 4.93 -2.28
C ARG A 446 14.99 5.63 -2.62
N THR A 447 15.05 6.95 -2.74
CA THR A 447 13.97 7.76 -3.31
C THR A 447 14.07 7.73 -4.83
N LEU A 448 13.05 8.27 -5.51
CA LEU A 448 13.06 8.46 -6.96
C LEU A 448 13.99 9.60 -7.42
N ASN A 449 14.81 10.15 -6.53
CA ASN A 449 15.83 11.13 -6.87
C ASN A 449 17.21 10.71 -6.32
N PRO A 450 17.84 9.67 -6.90
CA PRO A 450 19.03 9.05 -6.34
C PRO A 450 20.29 9.94 -6.38
N GLY A 451 20.26 11.07 -7.09
CA GLY A 451 21.40 11.99 -7.27
C GLY A 451 21.54 13.08 -6.22
N THR A 452 20.65 13.16 -5.21
CA THR A 452 20.63 14.23 -4.22
C THR A 452 21.15 13.79 -2.85
N GLN A 453 21.32 14.76 -1.93
CA GLN A 453 21.58 14.47 -0.51
C GLN A 453 20.42 13.72 0.14
N THR A 454 19.21 13.78 -0.43
CA THR A 454 17.98 13.10 0.00
C THR A 454 17.71 11.81 -0.77
N LYS A 455 18.75 11.21 -1.38
CA LYS A 455 18.64 9.95 -2.13
C LYS A 455 18.07 8.78 -1.35
N TYR A 456 18.09 8.81 -0.01
CA TYR A 456 17.58 7.75 0.84
C TYR A 456 16.23 8.11 1.47
N VAL A 457 15.32 7.13 1.51
CA VAL A 457 13.99 7.22 2.13
C VAL A 457 14.08 7.73 3.56
N SER A 458 14.94 7.12 4.38
CA SER A 458 15.14 7.50 5.79
C SER A 458 15.60 8.95 5.95
N VAL A 459 16.53 9.40 5.10
CA VAL A 459 17.03 10.78 5.10
C VAL A 459 15.92 11.77 4.77
N ARG A 460 15.19 11.57 3.67
CA ARG A 460 14.09 12.48 3.29
C ARG A 460 12.98 12.50 4.34
N ARG A 461 12.55 11.33 4.82
CA ARG A 461 11.48 11.22 5.83
C ARG A 461 11.92 11.84 7.16
N PHE A 462 13.17 11.66 7.58
CA PHE A 462 13.71 12.29 8.79
C PHE A 462 13.74 13.82 8.68
N LEU A 463 14.20 14.36 7.56
CA LEU A 463 14.18 15.82 7.33
C LEU A 463 12.74 16.36 7.37
N THR A 464 11.81 15.69 6.70
CA THR A 464 10.38 16.07 6.74
C THR A 464 9.82 16.03 8.15
N TYR A 465 10.16 15.01 8.96
CA TYR A 465 9.75 14.92 10.36
C TYR A 465 10.30 16.09 11.20
N VAL A 466 11.58 16.43 11.04
CA VAL A 466 12.21 17.57 11.74
C VAL A 466 11.56 18.88 11.33
N GLU A 467 11.36 19.11 10.03
CA GLU A 467 10.70 20.31 9.49
C GLU A 467 9.28 20.47 10.05
N GLN A 468 8.46 19.42 10.05
CA GLN A 468 7.09 19.50 10.58
C GLN A 468 7.06 19.68 12.09
N THR A 469 7.97 19.02 12.83
CA THR A 469 8.05 19.15 14.28
C THR A 469 8.44 20.58 14.68
N ILE A 470 9.46 21.17 14.03
CA ILE A 470 9.88 22.56 14.28
C ILE A 470 8.76 23.53 13.89
N LYS A 471 8.12 23.33 12.74
CA LYS A 471 7.00 24.18 12.29
C LYS A 471 5.86 24.20 13.32
N ALA A 472 5.43 23.03 13.79
CA ALA A 472 4.38 22.92 14.80
C ALA A 472 4.84 23.50 16.15
N GLY A 473 6.06 23.19 16.58
CA GLY A 473 6.63 23.62 17.85
C GLY A 473 6.89 25.12 17.95
N LEU A 474 7.12 25.80 16.83
CA LEU A 474 7.36 27.25 16.76
C LEU A 474 6.11 28.06 16.35
N GLN A 475 4.94 27.43 16.24
CA GLN A 475 3.71 28.14 15.86
C GLN A 475 3.35 29.29 16.81
N TRP A 476 3.71 29.19 18.11
CA TRP A 476 3.47 30.23 19.12
C TRP A 476 4.28 31.52 18.88
N VAL A 477 5.36 31.44 18.09
CA VAL A 477 6.23 32.58 17.75
C VAL A 477 5.52 33.58 16.84
N VAL A 478 4.51 33.13 16.09
CA VAL A 478 3.71 34.01 15.22
C VAL A 478 3.01 35.06 16.09
N PHE A 479 3.10 36.33 15.69
CA PHE A 479 2.61 37.51 16.43
C PHE A 479 3.34 37.86 17.73
N GLN A 480 4.49 37.25 18.02
CA GLN A 480 5.37 37.72 19.11
C GLN A 480 6.18 38.96 18.70
N ASN A 481 6.58 39.75 19.68
CA ASN A 481 7.50 40.87 19.46
C ASN A 481 8.92 40.34 19.20
N ILE A 482 9.52 40.75 18.09
CA ILE A 482 10.89 40.36 17.72
C ILE A 482 11.88 41.03 18.69
N THR A 483 12.39 40.25 19.63
CA THR A 483 13.27 40.68 20.73
C THR A 483 14.36 39.65 20.97
N GLU A 484 15.45 40.05 21.64
CA GLU A 484 16.53 39.14 22.02
C GLU A 484 16.04 37.98 22.94
N ILE A 485 15.01 38.23 23.74
CA ILE A 485 14.35 37.19 24.54
C ILE A 485 13.65 36.17 23.65
N LEU A 486 13.01 36.61 22.56
CA LEU A 486 12.39 35.69 21.59
C LEU A 486 13.45 34.81 20.92
N TYR A 487 14.56 35.42 20.48
CA TYR A 487 15.69 34.72 19.88
C TYR A 487 16.22 33.60 20.77
N THR A 488 16.62 33.96 21.99
CA THR A 488 17.17 33.02 22.97
C THR A 488 16.18 31.91 23.31
N THR A 489 14.88 32.22 23.36
CA THR A 489 13.84 31.21 23.58
C THR A 489 13.74 30.25 22.40
N VAL A 490 13.66 30.74 21.17
CA VAL A 490 13.57 29.91 19.96
C VAL A 490 14.79 29.00 19.81
N VAL A 491 16.00 29.55 20.02
CA VAL A 491 17.24 28.77 19.98
C VAL A 491 17.23 27.70 21.06
N ARG A 492 16.83 28.02 22.29
CA ARG A 492 16.80 27.04 23.40
C ARG A 492 15.84 25.89 23.10
N GLU A 493 14.61 26.17 22.69
CA GLU A 493 13.60 25.13 22.44
C GLU A 493 14.00 24.23 21.25
N THR A 494 14.48 24.84 20.16
CA THR A 494 14.91 24.09 18.97
C THR A 494 16.14 23.24 19.28
N THR A 495 17.12 23.80 20.00
CA THR A 495 18.32 23.05 20.43
C THR A 495 17.94 21.90 21.36
N ALA A 496 17.04 22.10 22.32
CA ALA A 496 16.60 21.02 23.21
C ALA A 496 15.99 19.84 22.44
N PHE A 497 15.15 20.12 21.43
CA PHE A 497 14.59 19.10 20.55
C PHE A 497 15.67 18.36 19.75
N LEU A 498 16.57 19.09 19.08
CA LEU A 498 17.62 18.48 18.26
C LEU A 498 18.64 17.70 19.10
N THR A 499 18.94 18.15 20.33
CA THR A 499 19.74 17.40 21.30
C THR A 499 19.05 16.09 21.69
N SER A 500 17.72 16.08 21.85
CA SER A 500 16.99 14.83 22.08
C SER A 500 17.15 13.86 20.91
N LEU A 501 17.09 14.33 19.66
CA LEU A 501 17.31 13.50 18.47
C LEU A 501 18.74 12.97 18.41
N TRP A 502 19.74 13.80 18.71
CA TRP A 502 21.14 13.39 18.76
C TRP A 502 21.39 12.33 19.84
N ASN A 503 20.81 12.49 21.04
CA ASN A 503 20.90 11.49 22.11
C ASN A 503 20.25 10.15 21.73
N MET A 504 19.26 10.15 20.86
CA MET A 504 18.65 8.93 20.28
C MET A 504 19.45 8.36 19.10
N GLY A 505 20.57 8.98 18.72
CA GLY A 505 21.41 8.53 17.62
C GLY A 505 20.86 8.88 16.23
N ALA A 506 19.96 9.85 16.11
CA ALA A 506 19.40 10.27 14.82
C ALA A 506 20.33 11.16 13.99
N LEU A 507 21.28 11.82 14.65
CA LEU A 507 22.23 12.76 14.06
C LEU A 507 23.66 12.26 14.23
N TYR A 508 24.50 12.51 13.23
CA TYR A 508 25.92 12.17 13.25
C TYR A 508 26.73 13.19 14.06
N GLY A 509 27.77 12.74 14.75
CA GLY A 509 28.71 13.64 15.44
C GLY A 509 28.96 13.22 16.89
N ALA A 510 30.20 13.42 17.36
CA ALA A 510 30.59 13.10 18.74
C ALA A 510 30.19 14.20 19.73
N THR A 511 29.90 15.41 19.24
CA THR A 511 29.44 16.55 20.03
C THR A 511 28.20 17.18 19.38
N VAL A 512 27.42 17.93 20.17
CA VAL A 512 26.25 18.67 19.68
C VAL A 512 26.61 19.60 18.52
N ASP A 513 27.73 20.32 18.62
CA ASP A 513 28.18 21.28 17.58
C ASP A 513 28.56 20.61 16.25
N GLN A 514 28.91 19.32 16.28
CA GLN A 514 29.12 18.53 15.05
C GLN A 514 27.80 18.01 14.47
N ALA A 515 26.79 17.83 15.31
CA ALA A 515 25.52 17.22 14.95
C ALA A 515 24.52 18.20 14.35
N PHE A 516 24.43 19.42 14.88
CA PHE A 516 23.55 20.44 14.36
C PHE A 516 23.97 21.85 14.79
N PHE A 517 23.39 22.86 14.14
CA PHE A 517 23.42 24.24 14.62
C PHE A 517 22.02 24.85 14.54
N VAL A 518 21.76 25.83 15.41
CA VAL A 518 20.57 26.68 15.38
C VAL A 518 21.01 28.14 15.53
N THR A 519 20.67 28.98 14.56
CA THR A 519 20.98 30.41 14.57
C THR A 519 19.70 31.22 14.47
N CYS A 520 19.45 32.06 15.48
CA CYS A 520 18.41 33.08 15.48
C CYS A 520 18.96 34.24 16.30
N ASP A 521 19.61 35.18 15.64
CA ASP A 521 20.26 36.34 16.26
C ASP A 521 20.27 37.52 15.28
N ASP A 522 20.95 38.61 15.64
CA ASP A 522 21.03 39.80 14.78
C ASP A 522 21.82 39.56 13.48
N THR A 523 22.61 38.49 13.37
CA THR A 523 23.38 38.18 12.14
C THR A 523 22.46 37.73 11.01
N ASN A 524 21.43 36.93 11.32
CA ASN A 524 20.42 36.50 10.35
C ASN A 524 19.10 37.27 10.46
N ASN A 525 18.94 38.16 11.45
CA ASN A 525 17.78 39.05 11.62
C ASN A 525 18.17 40.55 11.64
N PRO A 526 18.76 41.08 10.55
CA PRO A 526 19.13 42.48 10.48
C PRO A 526 17.90 43.41 10.54
N PRO A 527 18.08 44.71 10.89
CA PRO A 527 16.99 45.65 11.12
C PRO A 527 15.96 45.77 9.98
N ASP A 528 16.38 45.59 8.73
CA ASP A 528 15.51 45.63 7.55
C ASP A 528 14.53 44.45 7.48
N GLN A 529 14.94 43.26 7.92
CA GLN A 529 14.07 42.08 8.01
C GLN A 529 13.10 42.22 9.17
N ARG A 530 13.57 42.73 10.31
CA ARG A 530 12.73 43.00 11.49
C ARG A 530 11.67 44.05 11.21
N ALA A 531 12.01 45.10 10.48
CA ALA A 531 11.05 46.12 10.05
C ALA A 531 9.93 45.56 9.16
N LYS A 532 10.19 44.44 8.46
CA LYS A 532 9.19 43.69 7.68
C LYS A 532 8.41 42.65 8.52
N GLY A 533 8.74 42.51 9.80
CA GLY A 533 8.16 41.49 10.69
C GLY A 533 8.63 40.07 10.39
N ILE A 534 9.79 39.90 9.73
CA ILE A 534 10.35 38.59 9.38
C ILE A 534 11.32 38.14 10.47
N LEU A 535 11.15 36.91 10.95
CA LEU A 535 12.08 36.21 11.83
C LEU A 535 12.71 35.02 11.09
N ASN A 536 14.01 35.09 10.86
CA ASN A 536 14.81 34.04 10.26
C ASN A 536 15.41 33.14 11.35
N ILE A 537 15.27 31.84 11.15
CA ILE A 537 15.84 30.79 12.00
C ILE A 537 16.57 29.85 11.06
N ALA A 538 17.90 29.75 11.20
CA ALA A 538 18.69 28.83 10.41
C ALA A 538 18.97 27.57 11.23
N VAL A 539 18.68 26.41 10.66
CA VAL A 539 18.94 25.10 11.27
C VAL A 539 19.74 24.27 10.27
N GLY A 540 20.85 23.70 10.71
CA GLY A 540 21.60 22.71 9.93
C GLY A 540 21.76 21.42 10.70
N LEU A 541 21.73 20.29 9.99
CA LEU A 541 21.70 18.93 10.56
C LEU A 541 22.74 18.05 9.88
N ALA A 542 23.50 17.29 10.67
CA ALA A 542 24.35 16.22 10.19
C ALA A 542 23.56 14.89 10.15
N VAL A 543 22.89 14.63 9.03
CA VAL A 543 22.02 13.45 8.88
C VAL A 543 22.83 12.18 8.61
N LEU A 544 22.40 11.06 9.19
CA LEU A 544 22.99 9.74 8.94
C LEU A 544 22.53 9.16 7.60
N SER A 545 23.46 8.57 6.85
CA SER A 545 23.15 7.78 5.66
C SER A 545 23.37 6.29 5.94
N PRO A 546 22.49 5.39 5.48
CA PRO A 546 22.65 3.96 5.65
C PRO A 546 23.90 3.43 4.92
N ALA A 547 24.55 2.42 5.51
CA ALA A 547 25.61 1.67 4.85
C ALA A 547 25.00 0.69 3.83
N GLU A 548 24.97 1.09 2.57
CA GLU A 548 24.42 0.28 1.47
C GLU A 548 25.41 -0.77 0.95
N PHE A 549 26.71 -0.48 1.03
CA PHE A 549 27.78 -1.34 0.56
C PHE A 549 28.76 -1.64 1.69
N VAL A 550 29.08 -2.92 1.90
CA VAL A 550 30.11 -3.37 2.85
C VAL A 550 31.17 -4.11 2.06
N VAL A 551 32.38 -3.55 1.99
CA VAL A 551 33.51 -4.14 1.28
C VAL A 551 34.45 -4.77 2.30
N VAL A 552 34.57 -6.10 2.28
CA VAL A 552 35.54 -6.85 3.09
C VAL A 552 36.73 -7.21 2.22
N THR A 553 37.86 -6.54 2.43
CA THR A 553 39.11 -6.84 1.72
C THR A 553 39.96 -7.80 2.56
N ILE A 554 40.23 -9.00 2.01
CA ILE A 554 41.07 -10.01 2.66
C ILE A 554 42.42 -10.05 1.95
N SER A 555 43.50 -9.82 2.69
CA SER A 555 44.88 -10.00 2.20
C SER A 555 45.56 -11.15 2.93
N GLN A 556 46.33 -11.96 2.20
CA GLN A 556 47.21 -12.94 2.83
C GLN A 556 48.42 -12.22 3.41
N ILE A 557 48.70 -12.42 4.71
CA ILE A 557 49.92 -11.93 5.33
C ILE A 557 51.09 -12.81 4.84
N THR A 558 51.97 -12.26 4.01
CA THR A 558 53.25 -12.89 3.64
C THR A 558 54.35 -12.37 4.55
N GLY A 559 54.72 -13.12 5.58
CA GLY A 559 55.83 -12.75 6.47
C GLY A 559 57.18 -12.99 5.81
N SER A 560 58.01 -11.95 5.73
CA SER A 560 59.47 -12.12 5.71
C SER A 560 59.98 -11.92 7.13
N PRO A 561 60.70 -12.88 7.74
CA PRO A 561 61.35 -12.66 9.02
C PRO A 561 62.49 -11.66 8.80
N SER A 562 62.40 -10.47 9.39
CA SER A 562 63.53 -9.56 9.50
C SER A 562 64.57 -10.18 10.44
N SER A 563 65.52 -10.93 9.90
CA SER A 563 66.82 -11.12 10.54
C SER A 563 67.63 -9.85 10.33
N GLY A 564 67.82 -9.06 11.38
CA GLY A 564 68.59 -7.83 11.32
C GLY A 564 68.74 -7.20 12.70
N SER A 565 69.69 -7.76 13.45
CA SER A 565 70.41 -7.18 14.60
C SER A 565 70.96 -5.78 14.33
#